data_AF-A0A1H8SL30-F1
#
_entry.id   AF-A0A1H8SL30-F1
#
_cell.length_a   1.000
_cell.length_b   1.000
_cell.length_c   1.000
_cell.angle_alpha   90.00
_cell.angle_beta   90.00
_cell.angle_gamma   90.00
#
_symmetry.space_group_name_H-M   'P 1'
#
loop_
_entity.id
_entity.type
_entity.pdbx_description
1 polymer ?
#
loop_
_entity_poly.entity_id
_entity_poly.type
_entity_poly.pdbx_seq_one_letter_code
_entity_poly.pdbx_strand_id
1 'polypeptide(L)'
;MKKLGLLFMIAMVVLFNIGKAHAQLPNKVVFGMISINDGSFKPDEKKYAVLTDSLEKILKTRPNDTTCLFYRALLYLSFNSLLAKPYQGERGALENLITAKSLTEKAVSLNMTNFNLKILRAQIYKELTYRFTGDESWKYNSKQINIRKAQFNNFKELANKYYDELAKLDSNNAYDYQKLKVTEKYPL
;
A
#
# COMPACT_ATOMS: atom_id res chain seq x y z
N MET A 1 -18.18 -4.76 52.51
CA MET A 1 -18.55 -5.64 51.37
C MET A 1 -19.17 -4.91 50.18
N LYS A 2 -20.06 -3.91 50.37
CA LYS A 2 -20.76 -3.22 49.26
C LYS A 2 -19.85 -2.47 48.25
N LYS A 3 -18.71 -1.91 48.71
CA LYS A 3 -17.75 -1.18 47.84
C LYS A 3 -16.93 -2.08 46.92
N LEU A 4 -16.65 -3.32 47.34
CA LEU A 4 -15.85 -4.28 46.56
C LEU A 4 -16.65 -4.84 45.37
N GLY A 5 -17.95 -5.08 45.57
CA GLY A 5 -18.86 -5.50 44.49
C GLY A 5 -19.04 -4.42 43.42
N LEU A 6 -19.07 -3.14 43.79
CA LEU A 6 -19.16 -2.03 42.84
C LEU A 6 -17.88 -1.90 42.00
N LEU A 7 -16.70 -2.02 42.62
CA LEU A 7 -15.41 -2.03 41.93
C LEU A 7 -15.27 -3.21 40.96
N PHE A 8 -15.74 -4.39 41.36
CA PHE A 8 -15.73 -5.59 40.51
C PHE A 8 -16.68 -5.43 39.31
N MET A 9 -17.85 -4.83 39.53
CA MET A 9 -18.83 -4.56 38.47
C MET A 9 -18.32 -3.51 37.47
N ILE A 10 -17.67 -2.44 37.95
CA ILE A 10 -17.01 -1.44 37.09
C ILE A 10 -15.87 -2.07 36.29
N ALA A 11 -15.02 -2.89 36.92
CA ALA A 11 -13.94 -3.60 36.23
C ALA A 11 -14.48 -4.54 35.15
N MET A 12 -15.59 -5.25 35.40
CA MET A 12 -16.24 -6.09 34.40
C MET A 12 -16.79 -5.26 33.23
N VAL A 13 -17.45 -4.14 33.48
CA VAL A 13 -17.98 -3.24 32.43
C VAL A 13 -16.86 -2.64 31.58
N VAL A 14 -15.71 -2.31 32.19
CA VAL A 14 -14.52 -1.86 31.45
C VAL A 14 -13.96 -3.00 30.59
N LEU A 15 -13.82 -4.22 31.14
CA LEU A 15 -13.32 -5.40 30.42
C LEU A 15 -14.23 -5.83 29.26
N PHE A 16 -15.56 -5.71 29.40
CA PHE A 16 -16.52 -6.00 28.32
C PHE A 16 -16.46 -4.98 27.16
N ASN A 17 -15.96 -3.77 27.39
CA ASN A 17 -15.81 -2.74 26.35
C ASN A 17 -14.46 -2.77 25.61
N ILE A 18 -13.49 -3.57 26.06
CA ILE A 18 -12.19 -3.71 25.37
C ILE A 18 -12.34 -4.49 24.05
N GLY A 19 -13.45 -5.21 23.86
CA GLY A 19 -13.66 -6.14 22.76
C GLY A 19 -14.25 -5.59 21.45
N LYS A 20 -14.44 -4.28 21.28
CA LYS A 20 -14.99 -3.70 20.02
C LYS A 20 -14.03 -2.77 19.28
N ALA A 21 -12.74 -3.06 19.32
CA ALA A 21 -11.80 -2.48 18.36
C ALA A 21 -12.04 -3.08 16.96
N HIS A 22 -12.90 -2.45 16.15
CA HIS A 22 -13.02 -2.70 14.70
C HIS A 22 -11.79 -2.15 13.92
N ALA A 23 -10.61 -2.11 14.54
CA ALA A 23 -9.71 -0.98 14.40
C ALA A 23 -8.72 -1.05 13.22
N GLN A 24 -8.66 -2.17 12.50
CA GLN A 24 -7.66 -2.37 11.45
C GLN A 24 -8.31 -2.84 10.16
N LEU A 25 -8.06 -2.11 9.06
CA LEU A 25 -8.54 -2.46 7.72
C LEU A 25 -8.09 -3.90 7.41
N PRO A 26 -9.03 -4.85 7.25
CA PRO A 26 -8.66 -6.23 7.00
C PRO A 26 -7.88 -6.30 5.69
N ASN A 27 -6.70 -6.91 5.75
CA ASN A 27 -5.85 -7.15 4.59
C ASN A 27 -5.37 -8.60 4.61
N LYS A 28 -5.01 -9.09 3.43
CA LYS A 28 -4.46 -10.44 3.25
C LYS A 28 -3.32 -10.39 2.26
N VAL A 29 -2.43 -11.37 2.37
CA VAL A 29 -1.38 -11.62 1.39
C VAL A 29 -1.76 -12.89 0.63
N VAL A 30 -1.84 -12.80 -0.70
CA VAL A 30 -2.15 -13.92 -1.60
C VAL A 30 -1.24 -13.81 -2.81
N PHE A 31 -0.54 -14.90 -3.17
CA PHE A 31 0.43 -14.92 -4.27
C PHE A 31 1.47 -13.79 -4.17
N GLY A 32 2.05 -13.59 -2.98
CA GLY A 32 3.04 -12.55 -2.71
C GLY A 32 2.52 -11.10 -2.79
N MET A 33 1.20 -10.91 -2.91
CA MET A 33 0.55 -9.62 -3.08
C MET A 33 -0.35 -9.28 -1.89
N ILE A 34 -0.25 -8.05 -1.36
CA ILE A 34 -1.19 -7.56 -0.35
C ILE A 34 -2.43 -6.94 -1.01
N SER A 35 -3.60 -7.21 -0.43
CA SER A 35 -4.87 -6.61 -0.83
C SER A 35 -5.82 -6.43 0.37
N ILE A 36 -6.83 -5.58 0.19
CA ILE A 36 -7.92 -5.44 1.16
C ILE A 36 -8.77 -6.72 1.15
N ASN A 37 -9.07 -7.26 2.33
CA ASN A 37 -9.82 -8.49 2.48
C ASN A 37 -11.27 -8.21 2.88
N ASP A 38 -12.05 -7.66 1.96
CA ASP A 38 -13.45 -7.27 2.18
C ASP A 38 -14.46 -8.03 1.29
N GLY A 39 -13.99 -9.04 0.57
CA GLY A 39 -14.77 -9.85 -0.37
C GLY A 39 -15.02 -9.20 -1.73
N SER A 40 -14.57 -7.95 -1.95
CA SER A 40 -14.70 -7.29 -3.25
C SER A 40 -13.62 -7.76 -4.23
N PHE A 41 -14.00 -7.96 -5.50
CA PHE A 41 -13.02 -8.24 -6.57
C PHE A 41 -12.24 -6.97 -6.92
N LYS A 42 -12.95 -5.84 -7.03
CA LYS A 42 -12.38 -4.51 -7.23
C LYS A 42 -12.73 -3.63 -6.01
N PRO A 43 -11.74 -3.04 -5.33
CA PRO A 43 -11.99 -2.15 -4.20
C PRO A 43 -12.82 -0.93 -4.63
N ASP A 44 -13.89 -0.65 -3.88
CA ASP A 44 -14.74 0.54 -4.09
C ASP A 44 -14.30 1.67 -3.15
N GLU A 45 -13.74 2.74 -3.72
CA GLU A 45 -13.28 3.91 -2.96
C GLU A 45 -14.38 4.53 -2.10
N LYS A 46 -15.64 4.53 -2.57
CA LYS A 46 -16.77 5.11 -1.82
C LYS A 46 -17.04 4.35 -0.53
N LYS A 47 -16.86 3.03 -0.53
CA LYS A 47 -17.00 2.18 0.65
C LYS A 47 -16.02 2.56 1.76
N TYR A 48 -14.87 3.14 1.40
CA TYR A 48 -13.79 3.49 2.32
C TYR A 48 -13.64 4.98 2.58
N ALA A 49 -14.60 5.82 2.17
CA ALA A 49 -14.54 7.27 2.36
C ALA A 49 -14.34 7.66 3.84
N VAL A 50 -15.18 7.12 4.74
CA VAL A 50 -15.10 7.41 6.18
C VAL A 50 -13.77 7.00 6.79
N LEU A 51 -13.24 5.83 6.40
CA LEU A 51 -11.93 5.36 6.86
C LEU A 51 -10.82 6.29 6.35
N THR A 52 -10.89 6.69 5.07
CA THR A 52 -9.93 7.59 4.45
C THR A 52 -9.88 8.93 5.18
N ASP A 53 -11.03 9.55 5.44
CA ASP A 53 -11.13 10.82 6.18
C ASP A 53 -10.55 10.71 7.59
N SER A 54 -10.82 9.60 8.28
CA SER A 54 -10.29 9.32 9.61
C SER A 54 -8.75 9.20 9.59
N LEU A 55 -8.20 8.42 8.65
CA LEU A 55 -6.75 8.27 8.48
C LEU A 55 -6.08 9.61 8.18
N GLU A 56 -6.67 10.43 7.32
CA GLU A 56 -6.15 11.75 6.97
C GLU A 56 -6.19 12.72 8.15
N LYS A 57 -7.27 12.72 8.93
CA LYS A 57 -7.36 13.52 10.17
C LYS A 57 -6.30 13.09 11.17
N ILE A 58 -6.04 11.79 11.31
CA ILE A 58 -4.97 11.29 12.18
C ILE A 58 -3.61 11.72 11.64
N LEU A 59 -3.32 11.57 10.35
CA LEU A 59 -2.03 11.95 9.77
C LEU A 59 -1.77 13.46 9.82
N LYS A 60 -2.81 14.30 9.86
CA LYS A 60 -2.67 15.75 10.11
C LYS A 60 -2.20 16.06 11.53
N THR A 61 -2.67 15.32 12.53
CA THR A 61 -2.35 15.57 13.95
C THR A 61 -1.15 14.76 14.45
N ARG A 62 -0.95 13.56 13.90
CA ARG A 62 0.10 12.59 14.21
C ARG A 62 0.72 12.10 12.89
N PRO A 63 1.55 12.94 12.23
CA PRO A 63 2.07 12.65 10.90
C PRO A 63 3.02 11.45 10.85
N ASN A 64 3.50 10.97 11.99
CA ASN A 64 4.42 9.84 12.12
C ASN A 64 3.72 8.55 12.59
N ASP A 65 2.38 8.52 12.62
CA ASP A 65 1.63 7.30 12.91
C ASP A 65 1.80 6.28 11.77
N THR A 66 2.72 5.33 11.96
CA THR A 66 3.12 4.36 10.94
C THR A 66 1.98 3.43 10.51
N THR A 67 1.05 3.13 11.41
CA THR A 67 -0.16 2.36 11.12
C THR A 67 -1.06 3.12 10.15
N CYS A 68 -1.27 4.42 10.39
CA CYS A 68 -2.07 5.24 9.50
C CYS A 68 -1.37 5.47 8.14
N LEU A 69 -0.04 5.65 8.13
CA LEU A 69 0.75 5.73 6.91
C LEU A 69 0.58 4.46 6.06
N PHE A 70 0.69 3.28 6.69
CA PHE A 70 0.52 1.99 6.04
C PHE A 70 -0.88 1.83 5.44
N TYR A 71 -1.94 2.05 6.21
CA TYR A 71 -3.30 1.85 5.70
C TYR A 71 -3.70 2.86 4.65
N ARG A 72 -3.27 4.13 4.78
CA ARG A 72 -3.55 5.12 3.73
C ARG A 72 -2.82 4.77 2.44
N ALA A 73 -1.58 4.28 2.51
CA ALA A 73 -0.84 3.79 1.35
C ALA A 73 -1.49 2.55 0.72
N LEU A 74 -1.99 1.60 1.53
CA LEU A 74 -2.71 0.42 1.04
C LEU A 74 -3.99 0.80 0.28
N LEU A 75 -4.75 1.78 0.77
CA LEU A 75 -5.94 2.30 0.08
C LEU A 75 -5.56 2.96 -1.26
N TYR A 76 -4.52 3.80 -1.29
CA TYR A 76 -4.03 4.37 -2.54
C TYR A 76 -3.60 3.31 -3.54
N LEU A 77 -2.83 2.30 -3.12
CA LEU A 77 -2.47 1.17 -3.99
C LEU A 77 -3.74 0.48 -4.51
N SER A 78 -4.67 0.14 -3.63
CA SER A 78 -5.86 -0.63 -3.96
C SER A 78 -6.72 0.04 -5.03
N PHE A 79 -6.97 1.35 -4.89
CA PHE A 79 -7.78 2.12 -5.83
C PHE A 79 -7.04 2.54 -7.11
N ASN A 80 -5.72 2.39 -7.16
CA ASN A 80 -4.88 2.83 -8.27
C ASN A 80 -3.96 1.70 -8.79
N SER A 81 -4.32 0.45 -8.53
CA SER A 81 -3.66 -0.74 -9.10
C SER A 81 -4.03 -0.93 -10.56
N LEU A 82 -3.30 -1.79 -11.28
CA LEU A 82 -3.65 -2.24 -12.62
C LEU A 82 -5.09 -2.77 -12.70
N LEU A 83 -5.56 -3.49 -11.68
CA LEU A 83 -6.92 -4.02 -11.62
C LEU A 83 -7.98 -2.93 -11.51
N ALA A 84 -7.70 -1.90 -10.72
CA ALA A 84 -8.64 -0.80 -10.50
C ALA A 84 -8.63 0.23 -11.65
N LYS A 85 -7.43 0.52 -12.18
CA LYS A 85 -7.15 1.55 -13.17
C LYS A 85 -6.28 0.96 -14.30
N PRO A 86 -6.88 0.24 -15.28
CA PRO A 86 -6.18 -0.61 -16.22
C PRO A 86 -5.46 0.11 -17.35
N TYR A 87 -5.63 1.43 -17.49
CA TYR A 87 -4.90 2.21 -18.48
C TYR A 87 -3.71 2.91 -17.83
N GLN A 88 -2.53 2.87 -18.46
CA GLN A 88 -1.30 3.45 -17.91
C GLN A 88 -1.45 4.95 -17.63
N GLY A 89 -2.11 5.67 -18.55
CA GLY A 89 -2.36 7.12 -18.47
C GLY A 89 -3.64 7.51 -17.74
N GLU A 90 -4.25 6.62 -16.95
CA GLU A 90 -5.49 6.94 -16.25
C GLU A 90 -5.28 8.08 -15.24
N ARG A 91 -6.16 9.10 -15.32
CA ARG A 91 -6.01 10.36 -14.60
C ARG A 91 -5.94 10.14 -13.08
N GLY A 92 -4.92 10.73 -12.44
CA GLY A 92 -4.75 10.69 -10.99
C GLY A 92 -4.06 9.43 -10.47
N ALA A 93 -3.96 8.37 -11.26
CA ALA A 93 -3.40 7.09 -10.79
C ALA A 93 -1.92 7.21 -10.45
N LEU A 94 -1.14 7.89 -11.29
CA LEU A 94 0.28 8.11 -11.05
C LEU A 94 0.50 8.95 -9.78
N GLU A 95 -0.23 10.06 -9.64
CA GLU A 95 -0.11 10.99 -8.50
C GLU A 95 -0.48 10.30 -7.18
N ASN A 96 -1.54 9.50 -7.19
CA ASN A 96 -1.98 8.69 -6.05
C ASN A 96 -0.94 7.63 -5.67
N LEU A 97 -0.35 6.94 -6.65
CA LEU A 97 0.72 5.96 -6.39
C LEU A 97 2.01 6.62 -5.88
N ILE A 98 2.35 7.82 -6.34
CA ILE A 98 3.47 8.61 -5.79
C ILE A 98 3.21 9.01 -4.33
N THR A 99 1.95 9.33 -4.01
CA THR A 99 1.53 9.56 -2.62
C THR A 99 1.67 8.29 -1.78
N ALA A 100 1.20 7.14 -2.30
CA ALA A 100 1.34 5.84 -1.65
C ALA A 100 2.81 5.49 -1.36
N LYS A 101 3.69 5.71 -2.35
CA LYS A 101 5.14 5.55 -2.21
C LYS A 101 5.65 6.41 -1.07
N SER A 102 5.32 7.70 -1.05
CA SER A 102 5.83 8.64 -0.04
C SER A 102 5.41 8.24 1.37
N LEU A 103 4.16 7.81 1.56
CA LEU A 103 3.65 7.32 2.84
C LEU A 103 4.37 6.04 3.29
N THR A 104 4.56 5.10 2.36
CA THR A 104 5.24 3.82 2.61
C THR A 104 6.71 4.03 2.97
N GLU A 105 7.43 4.86 2.21
CA GLU A 105 8.83 5.22 2.49
C GLU A 105 8.96 5.91 3.85
N LYS A 106 8.02 6.78 4.20
CA LYS A 106 7.99 7.41 5.52
C LYS A 106 7.77 6.39 6.65
N ALA A 107 6.88 5.41 6.45
CA ALA A 107 6.69 4.36 7.44
C ALA A 107 7.96 3.51 7.62
N VAL A 108 8.68 3.23 6.53
CA VAL A 108 9.99 2.56 6.57
C VAL A 108 11.04 3.40 7.30
N SER A 109 11.13 4.70 7.02
CA SER A 109 12.10 5.59 7.69
C SER A 109 11.82 5.76 9.18
N LEU A 110 10.58 5.56 9.60
CA LEU A 110 10.15 5.51 11.00
C LEU A 110 10.32 4.11 11.63
N ASN A 111 11.07 3.22 10.98
CA ASN A 111 11.41 1.88 11.44
C ASN A 111 10.21 0.95 11.67
N MET A 112 9.12 1.11 10.90
CA MET A 112 8.04 0.12 10.92
C MET A 112 8.56 -1.22 10.36
N THR A 113 8.60 -2.25 11.20
CA THR A 113 9.18 -3.57 10.87
C THR A 113 8.18 -4.56 10.28
N ASN A 114 6.92 -4.16 10.09
CA ASN A 114 5.85 -5.02 9.59
C ASN A 114 6.20 -5.61 8.21
N PHE A 115 6.11 -6.94 8.07
CA PHE A 115 6.37 -7.64 6.81
C PHE A 115 5.43 -7.19 5.68
N ASN A 116 4.16 -6.94 5.99
CA ASN A 116 3.17 -6.47 5.02
C ASN A 116 3.54 -5.09 4.44
N LEU A 117 4.26 -4.25 5.19
CA LEU A 117 4.79 -2.98 4.66
C LEU A 117 5.83 -3.22 3.56
N LYS A 118 6.66 -4.27 3.70
CA LYS A 118 7.67 -4.64 2.69
C LYS A 118 7.00 -5.11 1.40
N ILE A 119 5.93 -5.91 1.51
CA ILE A 119 5.11 -6.34 0.37
C ILE A 119 4.44 -5.13 -0.29
N LEU A 120 3.77 -4.28 0.50
CA LEU A 120 3.11 -3.07 0.02
C LEU A 120 4.07 -2.16 -0.76
N ARG A 121 5.29 -1.98 -0.25
CA ARG A 121 6.35 -1.22 -0.90
C ARG A 121 6.69 -1.80 -2.27
N ALA A 122 7.01 -3.10 -2.35
CA ALA A 122 7.35 -3.75 -3.62
C ALA A 122 6.23 -3.60 -4.67
N GLN A 123 4.97 -3.78 -4.25
CA GLN A 123 3.81 -3.60 -5.12
C GLN A 123 3.63 -2.16 -5.62
N ILE A 124 3.78 -1.15 -4.75
CA ILE A 124 3.66 0.25 -5.17
C ILE A 124 4.70 0.59 -6.24
N TYR A 125 5.96 0.14 -6.08
CA TYR A 125 6.98 0.38 -7.11
C TYR A 125 6.68 -0.38 -8.42
N LYS A 126 6.14 -1.60 -8.34
CA LYS A 126 5.68 -2.35 -9.52
C LYS A 126 4.57 -1.59 -10.25
N GLU A 127 3.55 -1.13 -9.54
CA GLU A 127 2.44 -0.36 -10.11
C GLU A 127 2.89 0.98 -10.67
N LEU A 128 3.82 1.67 -10.00
CA LEU A 128 4.45 2.87 -10.55
C LEU A 128 5.16 2.57 -11.87
N THR A 129 5.91 1.47 -11.94
CA THR A 129 6.60 1.03 -13.17
C THR A 129 5.60 0.80 -14.30
N TYR A 130 4.48 0.13 -14.01
CA TYR A 130 3.40 -0.09 -14.96
C TYR A 130 2.89 1.21 -15.60
N ARG A 131 2.77 2.32 -14.84
CA ARG A 131 2.33 3.62 -15.37
C ARG A 131 3.23 4.21 -16.46
N PHE A 132 4.44 3.70 -16.65
CA PHE A 132 5.39 4.13 -17.68
C PHE A 132 5.60 3.09 -18.80
N THR A 133 4.77 2.04 -18.85
CA THR A 133 4.86 0.97 -19.88
C THR A 133 4.15 1.27 -21.19
N GLY A 134 3.45 2.41 -21.30
CA GLY A 134 2.80 2.83 -22.55
C GLY A 134 3.76 3.61 -23.45
N ASP A 135 3.68 3.39 -24.76
CA ASP A 135 4.35 4.25 -25.73
C ASP A 135 3.63 5.60 -25.80
N GLU A 136 4.33 6.64 -25.38
CA GLU A 136 3.86 8.03 -25.38
C GLU A 136 4.80 8.94 -26.19
N SER A 137 5.54 8.39 -27.15
CA SER A 137 6.40 9.13 -28.07
C SER A 137 5.65 10.19 -28.88
N TRP A 138 4.37 9.94 -29.17
CA TRP A 138 3.47 10.89 -29.83
C TRP A 138 3.08 12.08 -28.95
N LYS A 139 3.23 11.96 -27.62
CA LYS A 139 2.77 12.94 -26.62
C LYS A 139 3.91 13.76 -26.04
N TYR A 140 5.10 13.18 -25.93
CA TYR A 140 6.23 13.76 -25.22
C TYR A 140 7.43 13.98 -26.13
N ASN A 141 8.16 15.08 -25.90
CA ASN A 141 9.43 15.31 -26.58
C ASN A 141 10.57 14.45 -26.01
N SER A 142 11.70 14.38 -26.72
CA SER A 142 12.85 13.53 -26.36
C SER A 142 13.37 13.76 -24.94
N LYS A 143 13.36 15.00 -24.45
CA LYS A 143 13.79 15.32 -23.06
C LYS A 143 12.82 14.71 -22.04
N GLN A 144 11.52 14.86 -22.26
CA GLN A 144 10.49 14.29 -21.40
C GLN A 144 10.52 12.76 -21.43
N ILE A 145 10.69 12.16 -22.60
CA ILE A 145 10.87 10.73 -22.77
C ILE A 145 12.07 10.20 -21.96
N ASN A 146 13.21 10.87 -22.01
CA ASN A 146 14.39 10.46 -21.23
C ASN A 146 14.13 10.49 -19.72
N ILE A 147 13.39 11.49 -19.22
CA ILE A 147 12.98 11.55 -17.81
C ILE A 147 12.06 10.38 -17.46
N ARG A 148 11.06 10.10 -18.30
CA ARG A 148 10.12 8.98 -18.10
C ARG A 148 10.84 7.63 -18.12
N LYS A 149 11.79 7.44 -19.03
CA LYS A 149 12.64 6.24 -19.10
C LYS A 149 13.48 6.07 -17.83
N ALA A 150 14.08 7.15 -17.32
CA ALA A 150 14.82 7.10 -16.06
C ALA A 150 13.92 6.74 -14.87
N GLN A 151 12.71 7.31 -14.80
CA GLN A 151 11.72 6.97 -13.77
C GLN A 151 11.29 5.51 -13.84
N PHE A 152 10.97 5.00 -15.03
CA PHE A 152 10.65 3.59 -15.26
C PHE A 152 11.77 2.68 -14.75
N ASN A 153 13.02 2.92 -15.17
CA ASN A 153 14.14 2.08 -14.79
C ASN A 153 14.39 2.08 -13.29
N ASN A 154 14.33 3.25 -12.65
CA ASN A 154 14.49 3.37 -11.20
C ASN A 154 13.39 2.63 -10.43
N PHE A 155 12.12 2.79 -10.83
CA PHE A 155 11.03 2.08 -10.18
C PHE A 155 11.10 0.56 -10.40
N LYS A 156 11.48 0.12 -11.61
CA LYS A 156 11.72 -1.28 -11.93
C LYS A 156 12.81 -1.89 -11.05
N GLU A 157 13.95 -1.22 -10.94
CA GLU A 157 15.08 -1.69 -10.14
C GLU A 157 14.69 -1.84 -8.67
N LEU A 158 14.03 -0.83 -8.10
CA LEU A 158 13.56 -0.86 -6.72
C LEU A 158 12.49 -1.93 -6.49
N ALA A 159 11.50 -2.06 -7.37
CA ALA A 159 10.49 -3.12 -7.28
C ALA A 159 11.14 -4.50 -7.23
N ASN A 160 12.04 -4.77 -8.18
CA ASN A 160 12.72 -6.08 -8.29
C ASN A 160 13.62 -6.34 -7.09
N LYS A 161 14.37 -5.34 -6.63
CA LYS A 161 15.17 -5.43 -5.41
C LYS A 161 14.31 -5.81 -4.20
N TYR A 162 13.16 -5.16 -4.00
CA TYR A 162 12.29 -5.47 -2.87
C TYR A 162 11.66 -6.85 -2.97
N TYR A 163 11.30 -7.33 -4.17
CA TYR A 163 10.86 -8.72 -4.33
C TYR A 163 11.97 -9.73 -4.07
N ASP A 164 13.23 -9.41 -4.43
CA ASP A 164 14.38 -10.26 -4.09
C ASP A 164 14.64 -10.30 -2.58
N GLU A 165 14.46 -9.18 -1.87
CA GLU A 165 14.51 -9.12 -0.40
C GLU A 165 13.38 -9.94 0.24
N LEU A 166 12.15 -9.83 -0.28
CA LEU A 166 11.00 -10.60 0.21
C LEU A 166 11.22 -12.11 0.02
N ALA A 167 11.73 -12.53 -1.14
CA ALA A 167 12.04 -13.95 -1.41
C ALA A 167 13.10 -14.54 -0.45
N LYS A 168 14.00 -13.71 0.09
CA LYS A 168 14.96 -14.12 1.12
C LYS A 168 14.33 -14.19 2.51
N LEU A 169 13.44 -13.26 2.83
CA LEU A 169 12.78 -13.16 4.15
C LEU A 169 11.67 -14.19 4.33
N ASP A 170 11.00 -14.58 3.24
CA ASP A 170 9.90 -15.53 3.22
C ASP A 170 10.14 -16.55 2.09
N SER A 171 11.08 -17.46 2.35
CA SER A 171 11.56 -18.45 1.40
C SER A 171 10.46 -19.40 0.91
N ASN A 172 9.46 -19.67 1.76
CA ASN A 172 8.33 -20.53 1.42
C ASN A 172 7.47 -19.97 0.28
N ASN A 173 7.41 -18.63 0.15
CA ASN A 173 6.68 -17.94 -0.93
C ASN A 173 7.64 -17.29 -1.95
N ALA A 174 8.92 -17.64 -1.94
CA ALA A 174 9.94 -17.05 -2.82
C ALA A 174 9.54 -17.07 -4.30
N TYR A 175 8.94 -18.16 -4.75
CA TYR A 175 8.47 -18.31 -6.13
C TYR A 175 7.43 -17.26 -6.53
N ASP A 176 6.48 -16.96 -5.64
CA ASP A 176 5.45 -15.96 -5.88
C ASP A 176 6.07 -14.56 -6.00
N TYR A 177 7.01 -14.20 -5.11
CA TYR A 177 7.70 -12.92 -5.21
C TYR A 177 8.53 -12.80 -6.49
N GLN A 178 9.22 -13.87 -6.91
CA GLN A 178 10.00 -13.85 -8.15
C GLN A 178 9.11 -13.65 -9.39
N LYS A 179 7.90 -14.21 -9.41
CA LYS A 179 6.91 -14.00 -10.48
C LYS A 179 6.40 -12.56 -10.57
N LEU A 180 6.47 -11.79 -9.48
CA LEU A 180 5.97 -10.41 -9.45
C LEU A 180 6.99 -9.39 -9.98
N LYS A 181 8.23 -9.81 -10.22
CA LYS A 181 9.29 -8.94 -10.78
C LYS A 181 8.91 -8.41 -12.16
N VAL A 182 9.25 -7.16 -12.40
CA VAL A 182 9.08 -6.50 -13.70
C VAL A 182 10.20 -6.97 -14.64
N THR A 183 9.82 -7.51 -15.79
CA THR A 183 10.76 -8.02 -16.81
C THR A 183 10.79 -7.12 -18.05
N GLU A 184 9.73 -6.36 -18.25
CA GLU A 184 9.47 -5.46 -19.35
C GLU A 184 10.57 -4.39 -19.48
N LYS A 185 10.86 -3.98 -20.71
CA LYS A 185 11.73 -2.82 -20.98
C LYS A 185 10.85 -1.59 -21.18
N TYR A 186 11.45 -0.42 -21.01
CA TYR A 186 10.77 0.82 -21.38
C TYR A 186 10.42 0.76 -22.88
N PRO A 187 9.19 1.10 -23.28
CA PRO A 187 8.68 0.89 -24.63
C PRO A 187 9.18 1.97 -25.59
N LEU A 188 10.50 2.03 -25.87
CA LEU A 188 11.15 2.84 -26.92
C LEU A 188 12.54 2.29 -27.25
#